data_AF-A0AAP6BPJ8-F1
#
_entry.id   AF-A0AAP6BPJ8-F1
#
_cell.length_a   1.000
_cell.length_b   1.000
_cell.length_c   1.000
_cell.angle_alpha   90.00
_cell.angle_beta   90.00
_cell.angle_gamma   90.00
#
_symmetry.space_group_name_H-M   'P 1'
#
loop_
_entity.id
_entity.type
_entity.pdbx_description
1 polymer ?
#
loop_
_entity_poly.entity_id
_entity_poly.type
_entity_poly.pdbx_seq_one_letter_code
_entity_poly.pdbx_strand_id
1 'polypeptide(L)'
;MNQSRSEVIEKQTVIYVLSESFADPRRIDGVSVSENPIPNTEGIKNNVTSGLMKSDGYGGETANMEFQTLTGLPFYNLSQSVSVIYTEVVPKMNKFPSISDQYNKSNKIAIHLESSTNYARNVIYEKLGFKDFITQDTKNIKYENEGYHPSDASTYQFVLNNMNDNGQFFSVISMQNHSPWAEQEPSELKTSNDRFSSEENDQLSNYTCLLYHTDVATKDFLDQLSKVNKKVTVVFYGDHLPGLYPQSAFKNNPESQYLTDYFVWSNYETPKLDYPIVNSSDFTALLLEQTNSKVSPYYALLTEVLHKASVDKKDLDEEGRQIAEDLKLVQYDMVAGKGYLSKDFFIVHSE
;
A
#
# COMPACT_ATOMS: atom_id res chain seq x y z
N MET A 1 -21.79 7.42 14.80
CA MET A 1 -20.38 6.98 14.62
C MET A 1 -19.96 6.14 15.83
N ASN A 2 -19.13 5.10 15.65
CA ASN A 2 -18.53 4.24 16.70
C ASN A 2 -19.44 3.39 17.61
N GLN A 3 -20.76 3.39 17.45
CA GLN A 3 -21.67 2.60 18.31
C GLN A 3 -21.40 1.08 18.26
N SER A 4 -20.94 0.56 17.12
CA SER A 4 -20.60 -0.86 16.91
C SER A 4 -19.10 -1.16 16.96
N ARG A 5 -18.24 -0.13 17.04
CA ARG A 5 -16.77 -0.29 16.96
C ARG A 5 -16.15 -0.29 18.36
N SER A 6 -15.51 -1.39 18.72
CA SER A 6 -15.01 -1.64 20.08
C SER A 6 -13.50 -1.47 20.22
N GLU A 7 -12.75 -1.63 19.14
CA GLU A 7 -11.28 -1.62 19.19
C GLU A 7 -10.72 -0.20 19.05
N VAL A 8 -9.47 -0.02 19.48
CA VAL A 8 -8.73 1.23 19.32
C VAL A 8 -7.46 0.93 18.55
N ILE A 9 -7.29 1.56 17.39
CA ILE A 9 -6.20 1.22 16.47
C ILE A 9 -4.82 1.44 17.07
N GLU A 10 -4.66 2.46 17.93
CA GLU A 10 -3.41 2.79 18.62
C GLU A 10 -2.86 1.65 19.50
N LYS A 11 -3.73 0.72 19.93
CA LYS A 11 -3.37 -0.44 20.76
C LYS A 11 -2.90 -1.63 19.94
N GLN A 12 -3.03 -1.57 18.62
CA GLN A 12 -2.59 -2.61 17.69
C GLN A 12 -1.32 -2.15 16.97
N THR A 13 -0.49 -3.10 16.55
CA THR A 13 0.56 -2.79 15.58
C THR A 13 0.01 -2.89 14.17
N VAL A 14 0.16 -1.81 13.40
CA VAL A 14 -0.25 -1.73 11.99
C VAL A 14 0.99 -1.58 11.12
N ILE A 15 1.07 -2.38 10.07
CA ILE A 15 2.20 -2.42 9.14
C ILE A 15 1.65 -2.20 7.74
N TYR A 16 1.99 -1.08 7.13
CA TYR A 16 1.69 -0.82 5.72
C TYR A 16 2.90 -1.28 4.93
N VAL A 17 2.70 -2.28 4.07
CA VAL A 17 3.71 -2.80 3.16
C VAL A 17 3.33 -2.40 1.76
N LEU A 18 3.99 -1.36 1.26
CA LEU A 18 4.09 -1.10 -0.16
C LEU A 18 5.14 -2.07 -0.71
N SER A 19 4.66 -3.11 -1.39
CA SER A 19 5.52 -4.08 -2.10
C SER A 19 5.73 -3.57 -3.51
N GLU A 20 6.92 -3.01 -3.75
CA GLU A 20 7.27 -2.34 -5.00
C GLU A 20 6.94 -3.20 -6.21
N SER A 21 6.22 -2.63 -7.17
CA SER A 21 5.83 -3.25 -8.42
C SER A 21 5.13 -4.63 -8.29
N PHE A 22 4.54 -4.98 -7.14
CA PHE A 22 3.95 -6.31 -6.92
C PHE A 22 2.60 -6.45 -7.64
N ALA A 23 2.55 -7.27 -8.70
CA ALA A 23 1.31 -7.58 -9.41
C ALA A 23 1.41 -8.96 -10.09
N ASP A 24 0.36 -9.78 -9.95
CA ASP A 24 0.34 -11.11 -10.56
C ASP A 24 0.41 -11.04 -12.11
N PRO A 25 1.50 -11.53 -12.73
CA PRO A 25 1.67 -11.48 -14.18
C PRO A 25 0.64 -12.35 -14.92
N ARG A 26 0.02 -13.32 -14.24
CA ARG A 26 -1.01 -14.21 -14.83
C ARG A 26 -2.29 -13.47 -15.22
N ARG A 27 -2.51 -12.24 -14.72
CA ARG A 27 -3.64 -11.38 -15.13
C ARG A 27 -3.42 -10.66 -16.46
N ILE A 28 -2.20 -10.68 -16.99
CA ILE A 28 -1.86 -9.97 -18.22
C ILE A 28 -2.16 -10.86 -19.42
N ASP A 29 -2.87 -10.31 -20.40
CA ASP A 29 -3.34 -11.07 -21.57
C ASP A 29 -2.16 -11.73 -22.31
N GLY A 30 -2.31 -13.02 -22.59
CA GLY A 30 -1.31 -13.83 -23.30
C GLY A 30 -0.05 -14.17 -22.50
N VAL A 31 0.09 -13.77 -21.23
CA VAL A 31 1.19 -14.26 -20.39
C VAL A 31 0.93 -15.71 -19.99
N SER A 32 1.92 -16.55 -20.25
CA SER A 32 1.97 -17.96 -19.83
C SER A 32 3.07 -18.13 -18.79
N VAL A 33 2.73 -18.79 -17.69
CA VAL A 33 3.67 -19.18 -16.61
C VAL A 33 3.69 -20.71 -16.51
N SER A 34 4.85 -21.32 -16.26
CA SER A 34 4.95 -22.76 -16.01
C SER A 34 4.32 -23.16 -14.69
N GLU A 35 4.45 -22.30 -13.67
CA GLU A 35 3.94 -22.49 -12.32
C GLU A 35 3.41 -21.15 -11.77
N ASN A 36 2.58 -21.20 -10.72
CA ASN A 36 2.14 -19.97 -10.05
C ASN A 36 3.35 -19.31 -9.37
N PRO A 37 3.71 -18.05 -9.69
CA PRO A 37 4.84 -17.38 -9.05
C PRO A 37 4.54 -16.85 -7.65
N ILE A 38 3.26 -16.73 -7.27
CA ILE A 38 2.83 -16.18 -5.97
C ILE A 38 1.88 -17.11 -5.19
N PRO A 39 2.18 -18.42 -5.05
CA PRO A 39 1.25 -19.39 -4.48
C PRO A 39 0.91 -19.11 -3.02
N ASN A 40 1.86 -18.59 -2.23
CA ASN A 40 1.60 -18.30 -0.82
C ASN A 40 0.68 -17.08 -0.66
N THR A 41 0.94 -16.02 -1.44
CA THR A 41 0.12 -14.80 -1.47
C THR A 41 -1.28 -15.11 -1.96
N GLU A 42 -1.44 -15.91 -3.01
CA GLU A 42 -2.75 -16.41 -3.46
C GLU A 42 -3.48 -17.17 -2.33
N GLY A 43 -2.75 -18.06 -1.63
CA GLY A 43 -3.27 -18.77 -0.45
C GLY A 43 -3.71 -17.83 0.68
N ILE A 44 -2.96 -16.77 0.97
CA ILE A 44 -3.29 -15.75 1.97
C ILE A 44 -4.57 -15.02 1.55
N LYS A 45 -4.62 -14.50 0.32
CA LYS A 45 -5.76 -13.76 -0.24
C LYS A 45 -7.06 -14.56 -0.17
N ASN A 46 -7.01 -15.86 -0.36
CA ASN A 46 -8.19 -16.72 -0.26
C ASN A 46 -8.82 -16.75 1.14
N ASN A 47 -8.07 -16.44 2.20
CA ASN A 47 -8.52 -16.57 3.59
C ASN A 47 -8.79 -15.23 4.29
N VAL A 48 -8.27 -14.12 3.77
CA VAL A 48 -8.40 -12.78 4.38
C VAL A 48 -9.08 -11.80 3.43
N THR A 49 -9.43 -10.62 3.93
CA THR A 49 -9.89 -9.50 3.08
C THR A 49 -8.80 -9.18 2.06
N SER A 50 -9.13 -9.29 0.77
CA SER A 50 -8.18 -9.10 -0.30
C SER A 50 -8.90 -8.82 -1.62
N GLY A 51 -8.15 -8.33 -2.60
CA GLY A 51 -8.69 -8.00 -3.90
C GLY A 51 -7.62 -7.42 -4.81
N LEU A 52 -8.06 -6.49 -5.65
CA LEU A 52 -7.20 -5.68 -6.50
C LEU A 52 -7.21 -4.22 -6.04
N MET A 53 -6.05 -3.56 -6.13
CA MET A 53 -5.94 -2.13 -5.92
C MET A 53 -5.87 -1.43 -7.27
N LYS A 54 -6.69 -0.41 -7.48
CA LYS A 54 -6.59 0.52 -8.61
C LYS A 54 -5.44 1.48 -8.33
N SER A 55 -4.33 1.29 -9.02
CA SER A 55 -3.20 2.20 -9.05
C SER A 55 -3.49 3.41 -9.93
N ASP A 56 -2.87 4.54 -9.61
CA ASP A 56 -2.87 5.73 -10.45
C ASP A 56 -1.66 5.78 -11.40
N GLY A 57 -0.66 4.91 -11.17
CA GLY A 57 0.59 4.87 -11.92
C GLY A 57 0.81 3.57 -12.70
N TYR A 58 1.77 3.59 -13.62
CA TYR A 58 2.27 2.42 -14.33
C TYR A 58 3.79 2.52 -14.44
N GLY A 59 4.51 1.56 -13.85
CA GLY A 59 5.97 1.53 -13.83
C GLY A 59 6.65 2.63 -13.00
N GLY A 60 5.92 3.33 -12.15
CA GLY A 60 6.47 4.34 -11.25
C GLY A 60 5.41 5.10 -10.46
N GLU A 61 5.85 6.22 -9.88
CA GLU A 61 5.02 7.13 -9.06
C GLU A 61 4.58 6.55 -7.70
N THR A 62 5.35 5.60 -7.18
CA THR A 62 5.20 4.93 -5.87
C THR A 62 4.73 5.85 -4.73
N ALA A 63 5.33 7.04 -4.62
CA ALA A 63 5.02 8.01 -3.56
C ALA A 63 3.58 8.54 -3.60
N ASN A 64 2.90 8.51 -4.75
CA ASN A 64 1.51 8.93 -4.87
C ASN A 64 0.57 7.92 -4.19
N MET A 65 0.76 6.62 -4.42
CA MET A 65 0.01 5.57 -3.71
C MET A 65 0.37 5.58 -2.23
N GLU A 66 1.65 5.73 -1.88
CA GLU A 66 2.11 5.88 -0.48
C GLU A 66 1.36 7.01 0.24
N PHE A 67 1.29 8.21 -0.36
CA PHE A 67 0.52 9.34 0.16
C PHE A 67 -0.96 8.98 0.37
N GLN A 68 -1.60 8.36 -0.62
CA GLN A 68 -3.01 7.99 -0.57
C GLN A 68 -3.26 7.01 0.58
N THR A 69 -2.41 5.99 0.77
CA THR A 69 -2.58 5.02 1.85
C THR A 69 -2.46 5.67 3.23
N LEU A 70 -1.48 6.55 3.42
CA LEU A 70 -1.23 7.20 4.70
C LEU A 70 -2.32 8.20 5.07
N THR A 71 -2.86 8.91 4.08
CA THR A 71 -3.78 10.04 4.31
C THR A 71 -5.25 9.67 4.14
N GLY A 72 -5.56 8.69 3.29
CA GLY A 72 -6.91 8.43 2.78
C GLY A 72 -7.41 9.45 1.76
N LEU A 73 -6.55 10.34 1.25
CA LEU A 73 -6.93 11.33 0.25
C LEU A 73 -6.61 10.83 -1.15
N PRO A 74 -7.60 10.63 -2.03
CA PRO A 74 -7.38 10.06 -3.35
C PRO A 74 -6.70 11.01 -4.32
N PHE A 75 -5.91 10.46 -5.23
CA PHE A 75 -5.25 11.23 -6.28
C PHE A 75 -6.23 11.72 -7.34
N TYR A 76 -7.31 10.99 -7.62
CA TYR A 76 -8.33 11.33 -8.63
C TYR A 76 -9.06 12.66 -8.36
N ASN A 77 -8.97 13.22 -7.15
CA ASN A 77 -9.51 14.54 -6.80
C ASN A 77 -8.53 15.70 -7.02
N LEU A 78 -7.26 15.40 -7.31
CA LEU A 78 -6.22 16.39 -7.58
C LEU A 78 -6.17 16.75 -9.07
N SER A 79 -5.48 17.86 -9.37
CA SER A 79 -5.26 18.26 -10.77
C SER A 79 -4.40 17.22 -11.49
N GLN A 80 -4.78 16.89 -12.72
CA GLN A 80 -3.98 16.02 -13.61
C GLN A 80 -2.58 16.58 -13.92
N SER A 81 -2.32 17.86 -13.60
CA SER A 81 -0.99 18.46 -13.73
C SER A 81 -0.03 18.13 -12.60
N VAL A 82 -0.51 17.54 -11.49
CA VAL A 82 0.34 17.12 -10.37
C VAL A 82 1.05 15.84 -10.78
N SER A 83 2.38 15.78 -10.66
CA SER A 83 3.16 14.57 -10.91
C SER A 83 3.47 13.85 -9.60
N VAL A 84 4.00 14.55 -8.60
CA VAL A 84 4.38 13.95 -7.30
C VAL A 84 3.73 14.71 -6.14
N ILE A 85 2.79 14.07 -5.44
CA ILE A 85 2.01 14.70 -4.37
C ILE A 85 2.92 15.21 -3.24
N TYR A 86 3.93 14.42 -2.84
CA TYR A 86 4.85 14.78 -1.77
C TYR A 86 5.64 16.08 -2.01
N THR A 87 5.98 16.41 -3.24
CA THR A 87 6.78 17.60 -3.56
C THR A 87 5.92 18.78 -4.05
N GLU A 88 4.77 18.52 -4.65
CA GLU A 88 3.95 19.57 -5.28
C GLU A 88 2.72 20.00 -4.46
N VAL A 89 2.20 19.10 -3.62
CA VAL A 89 0.94 19.26 -2.88
C VAL A 89 1.20 19.36 -1.38
N VAL A 90 1.90 18.39 -0.76
CA VAL A 90 2.14 18.36 0.69
C VAL A 90 2.77 19.64 1.25
N PRO A 91 3.70 20.34 0.55
CA PRO A 91 4.24 21.60 1.04
C PRO A 91 3.20 22.73 1.18
N LYS A 92 2.08 22.64 0.45
CA LYS A 92 1.00 23.66 0.43
C LYS A 92 -0.17 23.30 1.34
N MET A 93 -0.28 22.05 1.78
CA MET A 93 -1.37 21.58 2.63
C MET A 93 -1.37 22.31 3.98
N ASN A 94 -2.52 22.85 4.39
CA ASN A 94 -2.70 23.44 5.73
C ASN A 94 -2.88 22.37 6.81
N LYS A 95 -3.34 21.17 6.43
CA LYS A 95 -3.43 19.99 7.28
C LYS A 95 -2.97 18.78 6.47
N PHE A 96 -1.99 18.05 7.00
CA PHE A 96 -1.53 16.78 6.42
C PHE A 96 -1.97 15.65 7.36
N PRO A 97 -3.15 15.04 7.14
CA PRO A 97 -3.64 13.96 8.00
C PRO A 97 -2.87 12.67 7.72
N SER A 98 -2.66 11.85 8.74
CA SER A 98 -2.14 10.49 8.54
C SER A 98 -2.76 9.51 9.52
N ILE A 99 -2.95 8.25 9.11
CA ILE A 99 -3.29 7.16 10.05
C ILE A 99 -2.23 7.01 11.14
N SER A 100 -0.97 7.34 10.84
CA SER A 100 0.10 7.35 11.82
C SER A 100 -0.15 8.36 12.96
N ASP A 101 -1.02 9.37 12.79
CA ASP A 101 -1.35 10.34 13.84
C ASP A 101 -2.04 9.70 15.06
N GLN A 102 -2.58 8.48 14.91
CA GLN A 102 -3.13 7.71 16.01
C GLN A 102 -2.05 7.11 16.93
N TYR A 103 -0.77 7.25 16.57
CA TYR A 103 0.34 6.66 17.29
C TYR A 103 1.25 7.72 17.88
N ASN A 104 1.81 7.43 19.06
CA ASN A 104 2.88 8.24 19.63
C ASN A 104 4.10 8.26 18.71
N LYS A 105 4.80 9.41 18.62
CA LYS A 105 5.98 9.58 17.76
C LYS A 105 7.02 8.45 17.94
N SER A 106 7.25 8.00 19.17
CA SER A 106 8.20 6.93 19.49
C SER A 106 7.83 5.56 18.92
N ASN A 107 6.58 5.38 18.48
CA ASN A 107 6.02 4.13 17.98
C ASN A 107 5.77 4.17 16.47
N LYS A 108 6.23 5.21 15.77
CA LYS A 108 6.14 5.37 14.32
C LYS A 108 7.50 5.10 13.69
N ILE A 109 7.58 4.12 12.80
CA ILE A 109 8.82 3.71 12.13
C ILE A 109 8.58 3.63 10.63
N ALA A 110 9.44 4.25 9.83
CA ALA A 110 9.44 4.11 8.38
C ALA A 110 10.65 3.28 7.95
N ILE A 111 10.49 2.45 6.93
CA ILE A 111 11.57 1.60 6.39
C ILE A 111 11.52 1.69 4.87
N HIS A 112 12.65 2.09 4.28
CA HIS A 112 12.88 2.08 2.84
C HIS A 112 14.37 1.99 2.61
N LEU A 113 14.90 0.81 2.25
CA LEU A 113 16.34 0.53 2.16
C LEU A 113 17.03 1.18 0.94
N GLU A 114 16.64 2.40 0.63
CA GLU A 114 17.12 3.24 -0.46
C GLU A 114 17.31 4.68 0.05
N SER A 115 17.67 5.62 -0.83
CA SER A 115 17.98 6.99 -0.39
C SER A 115 16.78 7.62 0.33
N SER A 116 17.05 8.17 1.51
CA SER A 116 16.05 8.88 2.32
C SER A 116 15.43 10.09 1.61
N THR A 117 16.11 10.65 0.62
CA THR A 117 15.66 11.84 -0.11
C THR A 117 14.80 11.54 -1.33
N ASN A 118 14.69 10.26 -1.75
CA ASN A 118 13.80 9.84 -2.82
C ASN A 118 12.37 10.28 -2.50
N TYR A 119 11.71 10.94 -3.46
CA TYR A 119 10.39 11.54 -3.32
C TYR A 119 10.23 12.50 -2.12
N ALA A 120 11.32 13.07 -1.61
CA ALA A 120 11.37 13.88 -0.38
C ALA A 120 10.87 13.14 0.88
N ARG A 121 10.99 11.80 0.94
CA ARG A 121 10.53 10.99 2.08
C ARG A 121 11.09 11.44 3.42
N ASN A 122 12.35 11.86 3.49
CA ASN A 122 12.95 12.41 4.69
C ASN A 122 12.14 13.59 5.27
N VAL A 123 11.69 14.52 4.41
CA VAL A 123 10.86 15.66 4.81
C VAL A 123 9.46 15.21 5.21
N ILE A 124 8.88 14.26 4.48
CA ILE A 124 7.53 13.73 4.73
C ILE A 124 7.46 13.01 6.08
N TYR A 125 8.37 12.07 6.34
CA TYR A 125 8.39 11.32 7.59
C TYR A 125 8.76 12.18 8.80
N GLU A 126 9.62 13.18 8.63
CA GLU A 126 9.87 14.21 9.65
C GLU A 126 8.58 14.99 9.96
N LYS A 127 7.86 15.47 8.94
CA LYS A 127 6.60 16.22 9.08
C LYS A 127 5.51 15.40 9.77
N LEU A 128 5.45 14.09 9.51
CA LEU A 128 4.52 13.15 10.16
C LEU A 128 4.99 12.69 11.56
N GLY A 129 6.17 13.13 12.00
CA GLY A 129 6.71 12.88 13.33
C GLY A 129 7.12 11.43 13.57
N PHE A 130 7.61 10.75 12.54
CA PHE A 130 8.22 9.43 12.68
C PHE A 130 9.51 9.53 13.49
N LYS A 131 9.68 8.63 14.47
CA LYS A 131 10.90 8.60 15.30
C LYS A 131 12.10 8.14 14.49
N ASP A 132 11.91 7.05 13.74
CA ASP A 132 12.96 6.40 12.98
C ASP A 132 12.52 6.29 11.51
N PHE A 133 13.42 6.66 10.59
CA PHE A 133 13.32 6.35 9.17
C PHE A 133 14.56 5.56 8.76
N ILE A 134 14.41 4.23 8.69
CA ILE A 134 15.48 3.30 8.38
C ILE A 134 15.65 3.22 6.87
N THR A 135 16.85 3.59 6.42
CA THR A 135 17.22 3.75 5.01
C THR A 135 18.62 3.23 4.71
N GLN A 136 19.03 3.16 3.44
CA GLN A 136 20.40 2.76 3.09
C GLN A 136 21.46 3.65 3.77
N ASP A 137 21.11 4.91 4.07
CA ASP A 137 21.99 5.89 4.72
C ASP A 137 22.13 5.65 6.25
N THR A 138 21.36 4.71 6.81
CA THR A 138 21.35 4.43 8.25
C THR A 138 22.63 3.71 8.68
N LYS A 139 23.27 4.22 9.73
CA LYS A 139 24.54 3.65 10.20
C LYS A 139 24.36 2.22 10.72
N ASN A 140 25.32 1.36 10.38
CA ASN A 140 25.43 -0.01 10.89
C ASN A 140 24.27 -0.95 10.53
N ILE A 141 23.51 -0.65 9.48
CA ILE A 141 22.55 -1.61 8.95
C ILE A 141 23.26 -2.59 8.02
N LYS A 142 22.71 -3.80 7.92
CA LYS A 142 23.12 -4.83 6.97
C LYS A 142 21.86 -5.46 6.39
N TYR A 143 21.88 -5.67 5.10
CA TYR A 143 20.84 -6.36 4.36
C TYR A 143 21.48 -7.11 3.20
N GLU A 144 20.73 -8.08 2.68
CA GLU A 144 21.08 -8.81 1.47
C GLU A 144 20.26 -8.25 0.31
N ASN A 145 20.78 -8.40 -0.90
CA ASN A 145 20.05 -8.08 -2.12
C ASN A 145 19.43 -9.35 -2.69
N GLU A 146 18.30 -9.19 -3.36
CA GLU A 146 17.72 -10.18 -4.26
C GLU A 146 17.58 -9.48 -5.62
N GLY A 147 18.21 -10.04 -6.66
CA GLY A 147 18.54 -9.28 -7.86
C GLY A 147 19.39 -8.02 -7.59
N TYR A 148 18.95 -6.86 -8.11
CA TYR A 148 19.71 -5.60 -8.01
C TYR A 148 19.51 -4.84 -6.70
N HIS A 149 18.42 -5.11 -5.99
CA HIS A 149 17.90 -4.24 -4.93
C HIS A 149 17.89 -4.96 -3.57
N PRO A 150 17.79 -4.22 -2.45
CA PRO A 150 17.63 -4.81 -1.13
C PRO A 150 16.43 -5.78 -1.10
N SER A 151 16.63 -6.96 -0.52
CA SER A 151 15.60 -7.99 -0.51
C SER A 151 14.41 -7.63 0.37
N ASP A 152 13.24 -8.12 0.00
CA ASP A 152 12.01 -8.00 0.80
C ASP A 152 12.19 -8.72 2.15
N ALA A 153 12.88 -9.86 2.16
CA ALA A 153 13.23 -10.58 3.39
C ALA A 153 14.04 -9.70 4.36
N SER A 154 15.07 -8.99 3.86
CA SER A 154 15.85 -8.05 4.68
C SER A 154 14.98 -6.90 5.18
N THR A 155 14.14 -6.35 4.31
CA THR A 155 13.22 -5.26 4.64
C THR A 155 12.25 -5.66 5.76
N TYR A 156 11.65 -6.85 5.67
CA TYR A 156 10.77 -7.41 6.71
C TYR A 156 11.53 -7.70 8.01
N GLN A 157 12.79 -8.12 7.94
CA GLN A 157 13.60 -8.31 9.14
C GLN A 157 13.81 -7.00 9.92
N PHE A 158 13.90 -5.83 9.27
CA PHE A 158 13.92 -4.55 9.97
C PHE A 158 12.62 -4.25 10.70
N VAL A 159 11.46 -4.66 10.16
CA VAL A 159 10.18 -4.55 10.88
C VAL A 159 10.24 -5.40 12.14
N LEU A 160 10.59 -6.68 12.00
CA LEU A 160 10.67 -7.64 13.11
C LEU A 160 11.63 -7.18 14.21
N ASN A 161 12.82 -6.69 13.84
CA ASN A 161 13.84 -6.23 14.77
C ASN A 161 13.48 -4.95 15.53
N ASN A 162 12.58 -4.12 14.99
CA ASN A 162 12.17 -2.86 15.60
C ASN A 162 10.79 -2.93 16.28
N MET A 163 10.19 -4.11 16.37
CA MET A 163 8.98 -4.30 17.16
C MET A 163 9.28 -4.27 18.67
N ASN A 164 8.33 -3.72 19.43
CA ASN A 164 8.31 -3.73 20.89
C ASN A 164 6.89 -4.00 21.42
N ASP A 165 6.67 -3.95 22.73
CA ASP A 165 5.37 -4.30 23.33
C ASP A 165 4.25 -3.28 23.08
N ASN A 166 4.55 -2.09 22.54
CA ASN A 166 3.54 -1.07 22.25
C ASN A 166 2.81 -1.35 20.92
N GLY A 167 1.64 -0.72 20.77
CA GLY A 167 1.05 -0.49 19.45
C GLY A 167 1.95 0.45 18.64
N GLN A 168 2.35 0.00 17.46
CA GLN A 168 3.30 0.67 16.57
C GLN A 168 2.73 0.80 15.17
N PHE A 169 3.12 1.85 14.46
CA PHE A 169 2.83 2.02 13.05
C PHE A 169 4.11 1.91 12.23
N PHE A 170 4.11 1.01 11.26
CA PHE A 170 5.20 0.84 10.30
C PHE A 170 4.74 1.27 8.90
N SER A 171 5.51 2.16 8.27
CA SER A 171 5.41 2.46 6.84
C SER A 171 6.59 1.82 6.13
N VAL A 172 6.35 0.76 5.37
CA VAL A 172 7.38 -0.08 4.76
C VAL A 172 7.27 0.02 3.24
N ILE A 173 8.35 0.44 2.60
CA ILE A 173 8.44 0.58 1.14
C ILE A 173 9.61 -0.28 0.69
N SER A 174 9.27 -1.42 0.07
CA SER A 174 10.28 -2.35 -0.43
C SER A 174 10.89 -1.86 -1.74
N MET A 175 11.94 -2.54 -2.21
CA MET A 175 12.67 -2.16 -3.44
C MET A 175 13.03 -3.35 -4.33
N GLN A 176 12.91 -4.59 -3.84
CA GLN A 176 13.39 -5.80 -4.50
C GLN A 176 12.98 -5.89 -5.97
N ASN A 177 11.69 -5.62 -6.25
CA ASN A 177 11.12 -5.77 -7.59
C ASN A 177 11.14 -4.46 -8.39
N HIS A 178 11.90 -3.44 -7.98
CA HIS A 178 12.08 -2.23 -8.78
C HIS A 178 12.94 -2.55 -10.03
N SER A 179 12.72 -1.84 -11.13
CA SER A 179 13.59 -1.96 -12.30
C SER A 179 15.03 -1.48 -12.01
N PRO A 180 16.06 -1.98 -12.72
CA PRO A 180 16.04 -3.13 -13.63
C PRO A 180 15.86 -4.46 -12.88
N TRP A 181 15.31 -5.47 -13.55
CA TRP A 181 15.14 -6.82 -13.01
C TRP A 181 16.23 -7.76 -13.51
N ALA A 182 16.90 -8.45 -12.60
CA ALA A 182 17.81 -9.55 -12.91
C ALA A 182 17.71 -10.62 -11.84
N GLU A 183 16.99 -11.69 -12.14
CA GLU A 183 16.87 -12.89 -11.31
C GLU A 183 16.56 -14.09 -12.21
N GLN A 184 17.29 -15.18 -12.03
CA GLN A 184 17.15 -16.38 -12.84
C GLN A 184 16.65 -17.58 -12.04
N GLU A 185 16.58 -17.45 -10.70
CA GLU A 185 16.06 -18.49 -9.83
C GLU A 185 14.64 -18.18 -9.34
N PRO A 186 13.78 -19.20 -9.13
CA PRO A 186 14.01 -20.60 -9.46
C PRO A 186 13.99 -20.83 -10.98
N SER A 187 15.02 -21.51 -11.50
CA SER A 187 15.20 -21.68 -12.94
C SER A 187 14.06 -22.44 -13.63
N GLU A 188 13.26 -23.19 -12.89
CA GLU A 188 12.08 -23.94 -13.35
C GLU A 188 10.86 -23.05 -13.63
N LEU A 189 10.82 -21.85 -13.04
CA LEU A 189 9.76 -20.86 -13.28
C LEU A 189 10.01 -20.18 -14.62
N LYS A 190 9.26 -20.62 -15.63
CA LYS A 190 9.30 -20.10 -17.00
C LYS A 190 8.11 -19.22 -17.24
N THR A 191 8.36 -17.99 -17.67
CA THR A 191 7.32 -17.03 -18.04
C THR A 191 7.59 -16.48 -19.43
N SER A 192 6.53 -16.37 -20.25
CA SER A 192 6.64 -15.79 -21.58
C SER A 192 5.29 -15.28 -22.10
N ASN A 193 5.34 -14.49 -23.16
CA ASN A 193 4.21 -14.07 -23.97
C ASN A 193 4.64 -14.12 -25.44
N ASP A 194 3.95 -14.90 -26.28
CA ASP A 194 4.30 -15.10 -27.69
C ASP A 194 4.26 -13.81 -28.51
N ARG A 195 3.60 -12.76 -28.00
CA ARG A 195 3.49 -11.45 -28.65
C ARG A 195 4.61 -10.49 -28.26
N PHE A 196 5.43 -10.85 -27.28
CA PHE A 196 6.53 -10.02 -26.77
C PHE A 196 7.82 -10.35 -27.54
N SER A 197 8.69 -9.36 -27.66
CA SER A 197 10.07 -9.54 -28.12
C SER A 197 10.89 -10.38 -27.12
N SER A 198 12.09 -10.80 -27.53
CA SER A 198 13.01 -11.52 -26.63
C SER A 198 13.33 -10.70 -25.38
N GLU A 199 13.61 -9.41 -25.54
CA GLU A 199 13.97 -8.52 -24.44
C GLU A 199 12.80 -8.31 -23.45
N GLU A 200 11.58 -8.12 -23.95
CA GLU A 200 10.38 -8.01 -23.11
C GLU A 200 10.10 -9.33 -22.35
N ASN A 201 10.31 -10.48 -22.99
CA ASN A 201 10.17 -11.78 -22.34
C ASN A 201 11.28 -12.04 -21.31
N ASP A 202 12.52 -11.58 -21.58
CA ASP A 202 13.60 -11.66 -20.61
C ASP A 202 13.26 -10.83 -19.37
N GLN A 203 12.81 -9.57 -19.53
CA GLN A 203 12.37 -8.73 -18.40
C GLN A 203 11.21 -9.37 -17.62
N LEU A 204 10.20 -9.89 -18.33
CA LEU A 204 9.06 -10.57 -17.73
C LEU A 204 9.50 -11.80 -16.91
N SER A 205 10.42 -12.61 -17.44
CA SER A 205 10.94 -13.79 -16.73
C SER A 205 11.69 -13.38 -15.46
N ASN A 206 12.60 -12.40 -15.54
CA ASN A 206 13.37 -11.95 -14.38
C ASN A 206 12.48 -11.34 -13.30
N TYR A 207 11.50 -10.52 -13.69
CA TYR A 207 10.50 -9.98 -12.76
C TYR A 207 9.67 -11.09 -12.09
N THR A 208 9.26 -12.11 -12.85
CA THR A 208 8.43 -13.20 -12.32
C THR A 208 9.21 -14.05 -11.30
N CYS A 209 10.51 -14.24 -11.53
CA CYS A 209 11.41 -14.86 -10.55
C CYS A 209 11.51 -14.04 -9.26
N LEU A 210 11.75 -12.73 -9.35
CA LEU A 210 11.78 -11.85 -8.17
C LEU A 210 10.45 -11.86 -7.38
N LEU A 211 9.30 -11.93 -8.06
CA LEU A 211 8.00 -12.09 -7.40
C LEU A 211 7.92 -13.37 -6.56
N TYR A 212 8.51 -14.47 -7.02
CA TYR A 212 8.57 -15.72 -6.26
C TYR A 212 9.35 -15.53 -4.95
N HIS A 213 10.46 -14.80 -4.98
CA HIS A 213 11.22 -14.47 -3.78
C HIS A 213 10.42 -13.57 -2.82
N THR A 214 9.69 -12.57 -3.34
CA THR A 214 8.75 -11.76 -2.53
C THR A 214 7.66 -12.63 -1.89
N ASP A 215 7.11 -13.61 -2.63
CA ASP A 215 6.06 -14.50 -2.15
C ASP A 215 6.52 -15.35 -0.96
N VAL A 216 7.70 -15.94 -1.06
CA VAL A 216 8.34 -16.71 0.02
C VAL A 216 8.64 -15.80 1.23
N ALA A 217 9.27 -14.65 1.00
CA ALA A 217 9.61 -13.70 2.07
C ALA A 217 8.36 -13.17 2.80
N THR A 218 7.27 -12.91 2.05
CA THR A 218 5.99 -12.46 2.61
C THR A 218 5.40 -13.53 3.50
N LYS A 219 5.40 -14.80 3.07
CA LYS A 219 4.92 -15.90 3.90
C LYS A 219 5.73 -16.04 5.19
N ASP A 220 7.05 -16.05 5.09
CA ASP A 220 7.93 -16.18 6.25
C ASP A 220 7.77 -15.01 7.23
N PHE A 221 7.55 -13.80 6.71
CA PHE A 221 7.24 -12.62 7.51
C PHE A 221 5.93 -12.78 8.30
N LEU A 222 4.84 -13.16 7.63
CA LEU A 222 3.54 -13.37 8.30
C LEU A 222 3.59 -14.55 9.30
N ASP A 223 4.34 -15.61 9.00
CA ASP A 223 4.57 -16.75 9.90
C ASP A 223 5.37 -16.37 11.16
N GLN A 224 6.19 -15.32 11.09
CA GLN A 224 6.86 -14.76 12.27
C GLN A 224 5.92 -13.84 13.06
N LEU A 225 5.15 -12.98 12.37
CA LEU A 225 4.15 -12.12 13.00
C LEU A 225 3.04 -12.92 13.71
N SER A 226 2.70 -14.12 13.21
CA SER A 226 1.69 -14.99 13.83
C SER A 226 2.08 -15.49 15.22
N LYS A 227 3.38 -15.46 15.54
CA LYS A 227 3.94 -15.86 16.85
C LYS A 227 4.07 -14.70 17.84
N VAL A 228 3.80 -13.46 17.40
CA VAL A 228 3.90 -12.26 18.23
C VAL A 228 2.67 -12.16 19.14
N ASN A 229 2.89 -12.03 20.45
CA ASN A 229 1.83 -11.98 21.47
C ASN A 229 1.19 -10.58 21.63
N LYS A 230 0.81 -9.96 20.52
CA LYS A 230 0.00 -8.72 20.45
C LYS A 230 -0.75 -8.68 19.12
N LYS A 231 -1.82 -7.88 19.03
CA LYS A 231 -2.58 -7.69 17.79
C LYS A 231 -1.72 -6.99 16.74
N VAL A 232 -1.47 -7.66 15.63
CA VAL A 232 -0.76 -7.14 14.45
C VAL A 232 -1.66 -7.25 13.23
N THR A 233 -1.74 -6.18 12.44
CA THR A 233 -2.43 -6.16 11.14
C THR A 233 -1.50 -5.60 10.07
N VAL A 234 -1.37 -6.34 8.96
CA VAL A 234 -0.58 -5.97 7.79
C VAL A 234 -1.54 -5.57 6.67
N VAL A 235 -1.37 -4.37 6.13
CA VAL A 235 -1.96 -3.95 4.86
C VAL A 235 -0.86 -4.07 3.82
N PHE A 236 -0.94 -5.10 2.99
CA PHE A 236 0.01 -5.35 1.91
C PHE A 236 -0.63 -4.96 0.58
N TYR A 237 0.11 -4.23 -0.25
CA TYR A 237 -0.34 -3.86 -1.58
C TYR A 237 0.84 -3.67 -2.53
N GLY A 238 0.63 -4.03 -3.80
CA GLY A 238 1.47 -3.54 -4.88
C GLY A 238 1.10 -2.12 -5.26
N ASP A 239 2.07 -1.23 -5.46
CA ASP A 239 1.81 0.16 -5.80
C ASP A 239 1.41 0.36 -7.26
N HIS A 240 2.10 -0.28 -8.21
CA HIS A 240 1.76 -0.28 -9.63
C HIS A 240 2.21 -1.58 -10.31
N LEU A 241 1.79 -1.81 -11.56
CA LEU A 241 2.42 -2.84 -12.39
C LEU A 241 3.86 -2.43 -12.74
N PRO A 242 4.79 -3.39 -12.94
CA PRO A 242 6.12 -3.07 -13.45
C PRO A 242 6.03 -2.49 -14.86
N GLY A 243 6.91 -1.54 -15.17
CA GLY A 243 6.96 -0.85 -16.47
C GLY A 243 7.48 -1.68 -17.65
N LEU A 244 7.36 -3.01 -17.60
CA LEU A 244 7.93 -3.94 -18.60
C LEU A 244 6.94 -4.33 -19.71
N TYR A 245 5.63 -4.21 -19.46
CA TYR A 245 4.63 -4.67 -20.42
C TYR A 245 4.43 -3.65 -21.55
N PRO A 246 4.47 -4.06 -22.83
CA PRO A 246 4.09 -3.18 -23.93
C PRO A 246 2.59 -2.85 -23.88
N GLN A 247 2.22 -1.68 -24.40
CA GLN A 247 0.82 -1.23 -24.47
C GLN A 247 -0.11 -2.23 -25.20
N SER A 248 0.43 -3.04 -26.11
CA SER A 248 -0.31 -4.11 -26.78
C SER A 248 -0.86 -5.18 -25.83
N ALA A 249 -0.22 -5.39 -24.67
CA ALA A 249 -0.67 -6.33 -23.63
C ALA A 249 -2.01 -5.92 -23.00
N PHE A 250 -2.34 -4.63 -23.02
CA PHE A 250 -3.54 -4.07 -22.40
C PHE A 250 -4.66 -3.75 -23.39
N LYS A 251 -4.44 -3.98 -24.70
CA LYS A 251 -5.40 -3.59 -25.75
C LYS A 251 -6.82 -4.11 -25.53
N ASN A 252 -6.95 -5.34 -25.03
CA ASN A 252 -8.24 -6.00 -24.81
C ASN A 252 -8.87 -5.62 -23.45
N ASN A 253 -8.06 -5.15 -22.50
CA ASN A 253 -8.49 -4.76 -21.17
C ASN A 253 -7.61 -3.61 -20.64
N PRO A 254 -7.83 -2.35 -21.08
CA PRO A 254 -6.96 -1.24 -20.70
C PRO A 254 -6.90 -1.00 -19.20
N GLU A 255 -7.98 -1.30 -18.47
CA GLU A 255 -8.06 -1.12 -17.03
C GLU A 255 -7.08 -2.03 -16.27
N SER A 256 -6.71 -3.19 -16.81
CA SER A 256 -5.78 -4.12 -16.13
C SER A 256 -4.35 -3.59 -16.04
N GLN A 257 -4.00 -2.56 -16.80
CA GLN A 257 -2.71 -1.86 -16.69
C GLN A 257 -2.50 -1.25 -15.30
N TYR A 258 -3.60 -1.00 -14.58
CA TYR A 258 -3.60 -0.23 -13.33
C TYR A 258 -4.16 -1.04 -12.15
N LEU A 259 -4.12 -2.38 -12.21
CA LEU A 259 -4.67 -3.25 -11.17
C LEU A 259 -3.59 -4.14 -10.54
N THR A 260 -3.18 -3.79 -9.32
CA THR A 260 -2.24 -4.57 -8.50
C THR A 260 -2.97 -5.41 -7.45
N ASP A 261 -2.25 -6.26 -6.73
CA ASP A 261 -2.80 -7.10 -5.68
C ASP A 261 -2.73 -6.40 -4.32
N TYR A 262 -3.73 -6.66 -3.47
CA TYR A 262 -3.65 -6.31 -2.05
C TYR A 262 -4.25 -7.39 -1.16
N PHE A 263 -3.86 -7.38 0.12
CA PHE A 263 -4.56 -8.08 1.19
C PHE A 263 -4.42 -7.34 2.53
N VAL A 264 -5.36 -7.58 3.43
CA VAL A 264 -5.31 -7.11 4.82
C VAL A 264 -5.33 -8.33 5.73
N TRP A 265 -4.19 -8.65 6.32
CA TRP A 265 -3.98 -9.82 7.16
C TRP A 265 -3.82 -9.42 8.62
N SER A 266 -4.40 -10.19 9.55
CA SER A 266 -4.21 -10.00 10.98
C SER A 266 -3.72 -11.29 11.63
N ASN A 267 -2.86 -11.20 12.65
CA ASN A 267 -2.42 -12.36 13.44
C ASN A 267 -3.46 -12.86 14.47
N TYR A 268 -4.69 -12.36 14.36
CA TYR A 268 -5.85 -12.71 15.17
C TYR A 268 -7.08 -12.73 14.26
N GLU A 269 -8.18 -13.31 14.75
CA GLU A 269 -9.39 -13.45 13.95
C GLU A 269 -10.01 -12.09 13.60
N THR A 270 -10.25 -11.88 12.31
CA THR A 270 -10.94 -10.71 11.75
C THR A 270 -11.90 -11.16 10.66
N PRO A 271 -12.98 -10.43 10.38
CA PRO A 271 -13.87 -10.74 9.28
C PRO A 271 -13.14 -10.65 7.94
N LYS A 272 -13.44 -11.57 7.03
CA LYS A 272 -13.12 -11.44 5.60
C LYS A 272 -14.19 -10.57 4.94
N LEU A 273 -13.85 -9.31 4.67
CA LEU A 273 -14.72 -8.36 3.98
C LEU A 273 -14.62 -8.56 2.46
N ASP A 274 -15.71 -8.29 1.74
CA ASP A 274 -15.79 -8.46 0.29
C ASP A 274 -15.56 -7.12 -0.43
N TYR A 275 -14.31 -6.87 -0.79
CA TYR A 275 -13.89 -5.69 -1.56
C TYR A 275 -13.00 -6.15 -2.72
N PRO A 276 -13.60 -6.52 -3.87
CA PRO A 276 -12.82 -7.07 -4.99
C PRO A 276 -11.89 -6.03 -5.63
N ILE A 277 -12.25 -4.74 -5.59
CA ILE A 277 -11.47 -3.62 -6.10
C ILE A 277 -11.56 -2.45 -5.13
N VAL A 278 -10.42 -1.84 -4.79
CA VAL A 278 -10.33 -0.62 -3.96
C VAL A 278 -9.31 0.35 -4.57
N ASN A 279 -9.35 1.63 -4.16
CA ASN A 279 -8.25 2.56 -4.40
C ASN A 279 -7.24 2.49 -3.24
N SER A 280 -6.00 2.89 -3.48
CA SER A 280 -4.99 3.01 -2.42
C SER A 280 -5.43 3.92 -1.26
N SER A 281 -6.26 4.94 -1.50
CA SER A 281 -6.84 5.81 -0.46
C SER A 281 -7.80 5.09 0.48
N ASP A 282 -8.35 3.95 0.09
CA ASP A 282 -9.37 3.27 0.87
C ASP A 282 -8.80 2.39 1.98
N PHE A 283 -7.50 2.09 1.93
CA PHE A 283 -6.89 1.10 2.83
C PHE A 283 -7.02 1.46 4.31
N THR A 284 -6.98 2.74 4.66
CA THR A 284 -7.18 3.14 6.07
C THR A 284 -8.62 2.88 6.52
N ALA A 285 -9.62 3.20 5.69
CA ALA A 285 -11.01 2.91 6.01
C ALA A 285 -11.26 1.40 6.11
N LEU A 286 -10.72 0.64 5.15
CA LEU A 286 -10.81 -0.82 5.11
C LEU A 286 -10.16 -1.48 6.34
N LEU A 287 -8.96 -1.04 6.73
CA LEU A 287 -8.26 -1.48 7.93
C LEU A 287 -9.12 -1.24 9.18
N LEU A 288 -9.66 -0.04 9.33
CA LEU A 288 -10.42 0.35 10.52
C LEU A 288 -11.75 -0.42 10.59
N GLU A 289 -12.37 -0.70 9.46
CA GLU A 289 -13.54 -1.57 9.37
C GLU A 289 -13.21 -3.02 9.75
N GLN A 290 -12.20 -3.64 9.12
CA GLN A 290 -11.81 -5.03 9.38
C GLN A 290 -11.41 -5.28 10.82
N THR A 291 -10.69 -4.32 11.42
CA THR A 291 -10.22 -4.46 12.81
C THR A 291 -11.25 -4.00 13.84
N ASN A 292 -12.47 -3.63 13.41
CA ASN A 292 -13.53 -3.06 14.24
C ASN A 292 -13.07 -1.85 15.09
N SER A 293 -12.16 -1.04 14.55
CA SER A 293 -11.50 0.07 15.26
C SER A 293 -12.31 1.36 15.18
N LYS A 294 -12.46 2.05 16.32
CA LYS A 294 -13.11 3.36 16.40
C LYS A 294 -12.51 4.34 15.39
N VAL A 295 -13.36 5.17 14.79
CA VAL A 295 -13.03 6.15 13.75
C VAL A 295 -13.29 7.59 14.21
N SER A 296 -12.56 8.54 13.64
CA SER A 296 -12.84 9.97 13.73
C SER A 296 -13.92 10.35 12.70
N PRO A 297 -14.51 11.56 12.75
CA PRO A 297 -15.39 12.02 11.68
C PRO A 297 -14.76 11.95 10.29
N TYR A 298 -13.46 12.24 10.18
CA TYR A 298 -12.70 12.08 8.94
C TYR A 298 -12.69 10.62 8.44
N TYR A 299 -12.32 9.67 9.28
CA TYR A 299 -12.30 8.24 8.89
C TYR A 299 -13.70 7.65 8.70
N ALA A 300 -14.74 8.24 9.31
CA ALA A 300 -16.12 7.90 9.01
C ALA A 300 -16.51 8.32 7.59
N LEU A 301 -16.17 9.54 7.16
CA LEU A 301 -16.36 9.96 5.76
C LEU A 301 -15.63 9.03 4.79
N LEU A 302 -14.38 8.67 5.09
CA LEU A 302 -13.64 7.72 4.25
C LEU A 302 -14.27 6.30 4.24
N THR A 303 -14.93 5.88 5.32
CA THR A 303 -15.70 4.63 5.35
C THR A 303 -16.89 4.71 4.38
N GLU A 304 -17.63 5.81 4.40
CA GLU A 304 -18.75 6.02 3.45
C GLU A 304 -18.27 6.04 2.00
N VAL A 305 -17.09 6.62 1.73
CA VAL A 305 -16.46 6.61 0.41
C VAL A 305 -16.15 5.18 -0.03
N LEU A 306 -15.49 4.38 0.82
CA LEU A 306 -15.24 2.95 0.55
C LEU A 306 -16.54 2.19 0.24
N HIS A 307 -17.61 2.46 0.98
CA HIS A 307 -18.89 1.76 0.80
C HIS A 307 -19.65 2.17 -0.45
N LYS A 308 -19.65 3.47 -0.79
CA LYS A 308 -20.62 4.06 -1.72
C LYS A 308 -20.04 4.82 -2.89
N ALA A 309 -18.79 5.28 -2.82
CA ALA A 309 -18.25 6.26 -3.76
C ALA A 309 -16.85 5.97 -4.32
N SER A 310 -16.22 4.84 -3.95
CA SER A 310 -14.89 4.50 -4.45
C SER A 310 -14.90 3.91 -5.88
N VAL A 311 -13.71 3.60 -6.39
CA VAL A 311 -13.38 3.25 -7.78
C VAL A 311 -14.10 2.02 -8.34
N ASP A 312 -14.64 1.15 -7.50
CA ASP A 312 -15.42 0.00 -7.94
C ASP A 312 -16.89 0.37 -8.28
N LYS A 313 -17.35 1.56 -7.85
CA LYS A 313 -18.68 2.07 -8.11
C LYS A 313 -18.71 2.90 -9.40
N LYS A 314 -19.04 2.25 -10.52
CA LYS A 314 -19.07 2.90 -11.85
C LYS A 314 -20.16 3.97 -12.00
N ASP A 315 -21.34 3.72 -11.41
CA ASP A 315 -22.48 4.63 -11.44
C ASP A 315 -22.91 4.96 -10.01
N LEU A 316 -22.57 6.17 -9.56
CA LEU A 316 -22.95 6.66 -8.24
C LEU A 316 -24.42 7.07 -8.21
N ASP A 317 -25.16 6.61 -7.20
CA ASP A 317 -26.50 7.13 -6.91
C ASP A 317 -26.43 8.56 -6.33
N GLU A 318 -27.56 9.11 -5.90
CA GLU A 318 -27.58 10.46 -5.31
C GLU A 318 -26.74 10.54 -4.02
N GLU A 319 -26.79 9.51 -3.18
CA GLU A 319 -26.03 9.44 -1.93
C GLU A 319 -24.53 9.33 -2.20
N GLY A 320 -24.11 8.42 -3.08
CA GLY A 320 -22.71 8.25 -3.46
C GLY A 320 -22.11 9.51 -4.08
N ARG A 321 -22.87 10.24 -4.91
CA ARG A 321 -22.42 11.53 -5.46
C ARG A 321 -22.23 12.59 -4.39
N GLN A 322 -23.13 12.66 -3.41
CA GLN A 322 -22.98 13.58 -2.29
C GLN A 322 -21.73 13.25 -1.46
N ILE A 323 -21.50 11.97 -1.16
CA ILE A 323 -20.32 11.50 -0.42
C ILE A 323 -19.02 11.84 -1.17
N ALA A 324 -18.98 11.63 -2.49
CA ALA A 324 -17.83 11.99 -3.32
C ALA A 324 -17.54 13.51 -3.29
N GLU A 325 -18.58 14.34 -3.40
CA GLU A 325 -18.45 15.80 -3.29
C GLU A 325 -18.03 16.25 -1.89
N ASP A 326 -18.54 15.61 -0.83
CA ASP A 326 -18.15 15.88 0.55
C ASP A 326 -16.64 15.61 0.75
N LEU A 327 -16.13 14.47 0.28
CA LEU A 327 -14.69 14.17 0.31
C LEU A 327 -13.90 15.19 -0.50
N LYS A 328 -14.36 15.57 -1.68
CA LYS A 328 -13.69 16.55 -2.54
C LYS A 328 -13.59 17.92 -1.88
N LEU A 329 -14.64 18.38 -1.20
CA LEU A 329 -14.62 19.63 -0.43
C LEU A 329 -13.66 19.56 0.76
N VAL A 330 -13.67 18.45 1.50
CA VAL A 330 -12.75 18.19 2.61
C VAL A 330 -11.29 18.18 2.13
N GLN A 331 -11.00 17.47 1.04
CA GLN A 331 -9.67 17.42 0.44
C GLN A 331 -9.22 18.77 -0.12
N TYR A 332 -10.11 19.48 -0.81
CA TYR A 332 -9.84 20.84 -1.29
C TYR A 332 -9.48 21.77 -0.13
N ASP A 333 -10.26 21.74 0.96
CA ASP A 333 -10.00 22.59 2.10
C ASP A 333 -8.63 22.34 2.74
N MET A 334 -8.20 21.07 2.82
CA MET A 334 -6.87 20.71 3.35
C MET A 334 -5.70 21.04 2.42
N VAL A 335 -5.92 20.96 1.10
CA VAL A 335 -4.87 21.10 0.08
C VAL A 335 -4.67 22.53 -0.39
N ALA A 336 -5.76 23.23 -0.72
CA ALA A 336 -5.73 24.55 -1.38
C ALA A 336 -6.72 25.57 -0.80
N GLY A 337 -7.63 25.13 0.07
CA GLY A 337 -8.63 25.99 0.70
C GLY A 337 -8.08 26.79 1.89
N LYS A 338 -8.97 27.14 2.83
CA LYS A 338 -8.64 28.06 3.93
C LYS A 338 -8.43 27.34 5.27
N GLY A 339 -8.56 26.02 5.32
CA GLY A 339 -8.42 25.25 6.55
C GLY A 339 -9.57 25.51 7.53
N TYR A 340 -10.80 25.39 7.05
CA TYR A 340 -12.02 25.52 7.85
C TYR A 340 -12.27 24.30 8.75
N LEU A 341 -11.72 23.13 8.41
CA LEU A 341 -11.90 21.90 9.20
C LEU A 341 -11.35 22.08 10.63
N SER A 342 -12.18 21.73 11.62
CA SER A 342 -11.77 21.78 13.03
C SER A 342 -10.77 20.67 13.37
N LYS A 343 -10.02 20.84 14.45
CA LYS A 343 -9.12 19.78 14.95
C LYS A 343 -9.90 18.52 15.33
N ASP A 344 -11.10 18.67 15.89
CA ASP A 344 -11.96 17.58 16.34
C ASP A 344 -12.41 16.66 15.19
N PHE A 345 -12.46 17.17 13.96
CA PHE A 345 -12.77 16.37 12.77
C PHE A 345 -11.81 15.19 12.56
N PHE A 346 -10.57 15.28 13.09
CA PHE A 346 -9.53 14.27 12.94
C PHE A 346 -9.33 13.40 14.19
N ILE A 347 -10.02 13.69 15.30
CA ILE A 347 -9.82 13.02 16.58
C ILE A 347 -10.74 11.79 16.68
N VAL A 348 -10.17 10.65 17.09
CA VAL A 348 -10.97 9.47 17.48
C VAL A 348 -11.41 9.68 18.93
N HIS A 349 -12.71 9.86 19.15
CA HIS A 349 -13.25 9.96 20.50
C HIS A 349 -13.40 8.56 21.11
N SER A 350 -12.77 8.37 22.28
CA SER A 350 -12.74 7.09 22.99
C SER A 350 -13.96 6.87 23.90
N GLU A 351 -14.77 7.90 24.13
CA GLU A 351 -16.01 7.87 24.95
C GLU A 351 -17.24 7.44 24.15
#